data_AF-A0A4Y2KAC3-F1
#
_entry.id   AF-A0A4Y2KAC3-F1
#
_cell.length_a   1.000
_cell.length_b   1.000
_cell.length_c   1.000
_cell.angle_alpha   90.00
_cell.angle_beta   90.00
_cell.angle_gamma   90.00
#
_symmetry.space_group_name_H-M   'P 1'
#
loop_
_entity.id
_entity.type
_entity.pdbx_description
1 polymer ?
#
loop_
_entity_poly.entity_id
_entity_poly.type
_entity_poly.pdbx_seq_one_letter_code
_entity_poly.pdbx_strand_id
1 'polypeptide(L)'
;MPILMPQNLPFCFPKLSAELRNVIDVQSGEWVGQMSGVGAGLDSFYEYLLKSYILFGDKGDFLMFNETYHTIKRYMRKGRQHCNHGYGEHPLYVNVNMIDGSTLTLWIDSLQAAFAGVQVLTGDIEEAICAHALYYSIWRRFGALPERFNWQRVSPDLAFYPLRPELIESTYLLYQATKNPFYLHVGQEIIESLNKYSKAKCGYATIHNVQDKTLEDRMESFFLSETCKYLYLLFDVDNPLNKMASHYVFTTEGHIFPLLKQSQLKLWDFGEDATGTEVKISVSDTRRNVSNKTHSNCERIPDERQYLLPLKPKYMLQISQALGLES
;
A
#
# COMPACT_ATOMS: atom_id res chain seq x y z
N MET A 1 -38.65 -11.09 22.88
CA MET A 1 -38.29 -9.67 22.99
C MET A 1 -37.16 -9.39 22.00
N PRO A 2 -37.48 -8.95 20.79
CA PRO A 2 -36.48 -8.54 19.81
C PRO A 2 -35.97 -7.15 20.19
N ILE A 3 -34.65 -7.01 20.24
CA ILE A 3 -33.96 -5.73 20.43
C ILE A 3 -34.15 -4.94 19.14
N LEU A 4 -34.89 -3.83 19.25
CA LEU A 4 -35.11 -2.85 18.20
C LEU A 4 -33.76 -2.29 17.74
N MET A 5 -33.39 -2.59 16.49
CA MET A 5 -32.38 -1.79 15.78
C MET A 5 -33.00 -0.42 15.51
N PRO A 6 -32.33 0.69 15.85
CA PRO A 6 -32.76 2.00 15.42
C PRO A 6 -32.53 2.10 13.91
N GLN A 7 -33.61 1.92 13.15
CA GLN A 7 -33.72 2.36 11.77
C GLN A 7 -33.71 3.90 11.77
N ASN A 8 -32.92 4.49 10.88
CA ASN A 8 -32.80 5.92 10.58
C ASN A 8 -31.86 6.75 11.47
N LEU A 9 -30.55 6.57 11.25
CA LEU A 9 -29.63 7.72 11.24
C LEU A 9 -29.38 8.06 9.76
N PRO A 10 -29.73 9.28 9.29
CA PRO A 10 -29.40 9.71 7.95
C PRO A 10 -27.92 10.08 7.94
N PHE A 11 -27.03 9.10 7.82
CA PHE A 11 -25.68 9.38 7.35
C PHE A 11 -25.75 9.60 5.84
N CYS A 12 -26.20 10.80 5.45
CA CYS A 12 -25.92 11.33 4.12
C CYS A 12 -24.41 11.55 4.06
N PHE A 13 -23.67 10.58 3.52
CA PHE A 13 -22.33 10.88 3.03
C PHE A 13 -22.50 11.97 1.95
N PRO A 14 -21.95 13.18 2.14
CA PRO A 14 -21.94 14.15 1.06
C PRO A 14 -21.25 13.49 -0.13
N LYS A 15 -21.80 13.70 -1.34
CA LYS A 15 -21.19 13.26 -2.61
C LYS A 15 -19.68 13.39 -2.47
N LEU A 16 -18.96 12.26 -2.46
CA LEU A 16 -17.51 12.24 -2.31
C LEU A 16 -16.94 13.12 -3.42
N SER A 17 -16.62 14.37 -3.12
CA SER A 17 -15.61 15.12 -3.83
C SER A 17 -14.26 14.57 -3.39
N ALA A 18 -14.05 13.27 -3.65
CA ALA A 18 -12.84 12.62 -4.07
C ALA A 18 -11.55 12.74 -3.21
N GLU A 19 -11.49 13.56 -2.16
CA GLU A 19 -10.32 13.71 -1.30
C GLU A 19 -10.77 13.83 0.16
N LEU A 20 -10.53 12.77 0.94
CA LEU A 20 -10.83 12.77 2.39
C LEU A 20 -9.85 13.67 3.13
N ARG A 21 -10.39 14.45 4.08
CA ARG A 21 -9.60 15.32 4.94
C ARG A 21 -9.00 14.50 6.08
N ASN A 22 -7.79 14.86 6.50
CA ASN A 22 -7.09 14.10 7.53
C ASN A 22 -7.67 14.29 8.95
N VAL A 23 -8.52 15.29 9.18
CA VAL A 23 -9.09 15.60 10.50
C VAL A 23 -10.58 15.90 10.40
N ILE A 24 -11.36 15.15 11.17
CA ILE A 24 -12.80 15.34 11.38
C ILE A 24 -13.07 15.70 12.84
N ASP A 25 -13.95 16.66 13.07
CA ASP A 25 -14.45 16.97 14.40
C ASP A 25 -15.56 15.99 14.79
N VAL A 26 -15.38 15.29 15.91
CA VAL A 26 -16.28 14.20 16.32
C VAL A 26 -17.64 14.69 16.83
N GLN A 27 -17.76 15.97 17.21
CA GLN A 27 -19.01 16.53 17.75
C GLN A 27 -19.90 17.05 16.62
N SER A 28 -19.32 17.74 15.66
CA SER A 28 -20.01 18.36 14.52
C SER A 28 -20.07 17.44 13.30
N GLY A 29 -19.14 16.48 13.16
CA GLY A 29 -18.96 15.69 11.94
C GLY A 29 -18.34 16.49 10.80
N GLU A 30 -17.92 17.73 11.04
CA GLU A 30 -17.34 18.61 10.04
C GLU A 30 -15.84 18.36 9.91
N TRP A 31 -15.34 18.53 8.69
CA TRP A 31 -13.92 18.41 8.44
C TRP A 31 -13.15 19.68 8.81
N VAL A 32 -12.07 19.54 9.57
CA VAL A 32 -11.28 20.69 10.07
C VAL A 32 -9.92 20.82 9.36
N GLY A 33 -9.36 19.70 8.90
CA GLY A 33 -8.10 19.66 8.16
C GLY A 33 -8.27 20.07 6.69
N GLN A 34 -7.22 20.66 6.10
CA GLN A 34 -7.15 20.95 4.65
C GLN A 34 -6.15 20.07 3.89
N MET A 35 -5.39 19.24 4.62
CA MET A 35 -4.43 18.31 4.05
C MET A 35 -5.07 16.96 3.74
N SER A 36 -4.75 16.41 2.59
CA SER A 36 -4.98 15.00 2.24
C SER A 36 -3.69 14.39 1.70
N GLY A 37 -3.52 13.09 1.91
CA GLY A 37 -2.31 12.35 1.56
C GLY A 37 -2.49 10.87 1.86
N VAL A 38 -1.51 10.05 1.51
CA VAL A 38 -1.55 8.59 1.71
C VAL A 38 -0.83 8.13 2.98
N GLY A 39 -0.49 9.08 3.86
CA GLY A 39 0.32 8.85 5.05
C GLY A 39 -0.45 9.01 6.35
N ALA A 40 0.30 9.39 7.38
CA ALA A 40 -0.21 9.51 8.75
C ALA A 40 -1.57 10.23 8.82
N GLY A 41 -2.57 9.51 9.36
CA GLY A 41 -3.94 10.00 9.58
C GLY A 41 -4.95 9.57 8.51
N LEU A 42 -4.51 9.03 7.37
CA LEU A 42 -5.39 8.54 6.29
C LEU A 42 -4.96 7.18 5.71
N ASP A 43 -3.70 6.79 5.86
CA ASP A 43 -3.10 5.51 5.48
C ASP A 43 -4.04 4.29 5.63
N SER A 44 -4.33 3.91 6.88
CA SER A 44 -5.12 2.74 7.25
C SER A 44 -6.58 2.87 6.85
N PHE A 45 -7.11 4.10 6.69
CA PHE A 45 -8.47 4.27 6.17
C PHE A 45 -8.60 3.69 4.75
N TYR A 46 -7.65 4.00 3.85
CA TYR A 46 -7.64 3.44 2.50
C TYR A 46 -7.42 1.93 2.50
N GLU A 47 -6.53 1.46 3.37
CA GLU A 47 -6.23 0.05 3.56
C GLU A 47 -7.50 -0.72 3.96
N TYR A 48 -8.28 -0.22 4.92
CA TYR A 48 -9.49 -0.90 5.40
C TYR A 48 -10.66 -0.83 4.43
N LEU A 49 -10.78 0.19 3.57
CA LEU A 49 -11.76 0.14 2.47
C LEU A 49 -11.52 -1.09 1.57
N LEU A 50 -10.27 -1.35 1.22
CA LEU A 50 -9.93 -2.52 0.41
C LEU A 50 -10.02 -3.84 1.21
N LYS A 51 -9.44 -3.88 2.42
CA LYS A 51 -9.39 -5.10 3.24
C LYS A 51 -10.79 -5.51 3.73
N SER A 52 -11.69 -4.56 3.99
CA SER A 52 -13.09 -4.84 4.34
C SER A 52 -13.82 -5.54 3.19
N TYR A 53 -13.65 -5.05 1.95
CA TYR A 53 -14.17 -5.75 0.77
C TYR A 53 -13.60 -7.17 0.65
N ILE A 54 -12.29 -7.35 0.83
CA ILE A 54 -11.66 -8.68 0.78
C ILE A 54 -12.21 -9.63 1.86
N LEU A 55 -12.44 -9.12 3.08
CA LEU A 55 -12.93 -9.91 4.21
C LEU A 55 -14.41 -10.28 4.08
N PHE A 56 -15.25 -9.30 3.77
CA PHE A 56 -16.71 -9.41 3.91
C PHE A 56 -17.45 -9.42 2.57
N GLY A 57 -16.78 -9.03 1.48
CA GLY A 57 -17.38 -8.93 0.15
C GLY A 57 -18.40 -7.79 0.03
N ASP A 58 -18.26 -6.73 0.82
CA ASP A 58 -19.09 -5.53 0.72
C ASP A 58 -18.65 -4.66 -0.46
N LYS A 59 -19.52 -4.56 -1.47
CA LYS A 59 -19.24 -3.79 -2.69
C LYS A 59 -19.15 -2.29 -2.44
N GLY A 60 -19.81 -1.77 -1.40
CA GLY A 60 -19.75 -0.36 -1.05
C GLY A 60 -18.33 0.09 -0.74
N ASP A 61 -17.63 -0.70 0.08
CA ASP A 61 -16.24 -0.43 0.47
C ASP A 61 -15.30 -0.45 -0.74
N PHE A 62 -15.50 -1.41 -1.65
CA PHE A 62 -14.71 -1.49 -2.88
C PHE A 62 -14.96 -0.31 -3.84
N LEU A 63 -16.22 0.12 -3.99
CA LEU A 63 -16.55 1.28 -4.81
C LEU A 63 -15.92 2.55 -4.24
N MET A 64 -16.00 2.73 -2.92
CA MET A 64 -15.34 3.83 -2.22
C MET A 64 -13.82 3.78 -2.39
N PHE A 65 -13.21 2.59 -2.23
CA PHE A 65 -11.78 2.41 -2.46
C PHE A 65 -11.39 2.79 -3.89
N ASN A 66 -12.12 2.30 -4.89
CA ASN A 66 -11.78 2.53 -6.29
C ASN A 66 -11.90 4.01 -6.68
N GLU A 67 -12.97 4.69 -6.27
CA GLU A 67 -13.13 6.14 -6.47
C GLU A 67 -11.99 6.92 -5.79
N THR A 68 -11.65 6.53 -4.57
CA THR A 68 -10.58 7.16 -3.80
C THR A 68 -9.20 6.91 -4.43
N TYR A 69 -8.91 5.68 -4.85
CA TYR A 69 -7.65 5.31 -5.50
C TYR A 69 -7.45 6.06 -6.82
N HIS A 70 -8.50 6.18 -7.64
CA HIS A 70 -8.45 7.00 -8.85
C HIS A 70 -8.12 8.46 -8.54
N THR A 71 -8.65 8.99 -7.44
CA THR A 71 -8.42 10.39 -7.07
C THR A 71 -7.03 10.61 -6.50
N ILE A 72 -6.55 9.70 -5.64
CA ILE A 72 -5.17 9.67 -5.17
C ILE A 72 -4.20 9.68 -6.37
N LYS A 73 -4.43 8.83 -7.38
CA LYS A 73 -3.59 8.82 -8.60
C LYS A 73 -3.70 10.10 -9.43
N ARG A 74 -4.84 10.80 -9.39
CA ARG A 74 -5.05 12.03 -10.16
C ARG A 74 -4.39 13.26 -9.53
N TYR A 75 -4.52 13.41 -8.22
CA TYR A 75 -4.11 14.65 -7.54
C TYR A 75 -2.84 14.49 -6.70
N MET A 76 -2.67 13.37 -5.99
CA MET A 76 -1.52 13.16 -5.10
C MET A 76 -0.30 12.63 -5.83
N ARG A 77 -0.49 11.83 -6.88
CA ARG A 77 0.62 11.24 -7.63
C ARG A 77 1.28 12.26 -8.55
N LYS A 78 2.55 12.56 -8.32
CA LYS A 78 3.38 13.45 -9.15
C LYS A 78 4.47 12.64 -9.87
N GLY A 79 5.23 13.30 -10.75
CA GLY A 79 6.31 12.67 -11.52
C GLY A 79 5.82 12.00 -12.81
N ARG A 80 6.67 11.15 -13.38
CA ARG A 80 6.40 10.47 -14.65
C ARG A 80 5.15 9.58 -14.58
N GLN A 81 4.49 9.37 -15.72
CA GLN A 81 3.25 8.57 -15.78
C GLN A 81 3.47 7.09 -15.44
N HIS A 82 4.49 6.46 -16.00
CA HIS A 82 4.72 5.02 -15.85
C HIS A 82 5.94 4.76 -14.99
N CYS A 83 5.91 3.66 -14.24
CA CYS A 83 7.01 3.33 -13.35
C CYS A 83 8.33 3.05 -14.10
N ASN A 84 8.24 2.19 -15.12
CA ASN A 84 9.39 1.69 -15.87
C ASN A 84 9.48 2.23 -17.31
N HIS A 85 8.71 3.25 -17.67
CA HIS A 85 8.69 3.87 -19.00
C HIS A 85 8.45 5.38 -18.93
N GLY A 86 8.74 6.09 -20.02
CA GLY A 86 8.55 7.53 -20.13
C GLY A 86 9.70 8.38 -19.57
N TYR A 87 9.43 9.68 -19.48
CA TYR A 87 10.35 10.74 -19.11
C TYR A 87 9.79 11.55 -17.93
N GLY A 88 10.66 12.24 -17.20
CA GLY A 88 10.32 13.03 -16.01
C GLY A 88 10.85 12.42 -14.72
N GLU A 89 10.56 13.10 -13.61
CA GLU A 89 10.99 12.70 -12.27
C GLU A 89 10.36 11.39 -11.80
N HIS A 90 10.93 10.78 -10.76
CA HIS A 90 10.37 9.57 -10.17
C HIS A 90 8.98 9.81 -9.59
N PRO A 91 8.02 8.88 -9.75
CA PRO A 91 6.71 9.05 -9.17
C PRO A 91 6.78 9.08 -7.65
N LEU A 92 6.02 9.99 -7.05
CA LEU A 92 5.80 10.02 -5.61
C LEU A 92 4.37 10.48 -5.32
N TYR A 93 3.87 10.12 -4.14
CA TYR A 93 2.60 10.60 -3.63
C TYR A 93 2.88 11.75 -2.66
N VAL A 94 2.36 12.94 -2.96
CA VAL A 94 2.53 14.15 -2.14
C VAL A 94 1.26 14.45 -1.36
N ASN A 95 1.41 15.13 -0.23
CA ASN A 95 0.26 15.69 0.46
C ASN A 95 -0.26 16.91 -0.29
N VAL A 96 -1.57 16.96 -0.52
CA VAL A 96 -2.26 18.00 -1.30
C VAL A 96 -3.27 18.76 -0.45
N ASN A 97 -3.58 19.98 -0.90
CA ASN A 97 -4.72 20.75 -0.41
C ASN A 97 -5.99 20.25 -1.09
N MET A 98 -7.01 19.92 -0.31
CA MET A 98 -8.22 19.30 -0.87
C MET A 98 -9.16 20.24 -1.63
N ILE A 99 -8.92 21.53 -1.54
CA ILE A 99 -9.77 22.52 -2.22
C ILE A 99 -9.34 22.61 -3.68
N ASP A 100 -8.03 22.61 -3.95
CA ASP A 100 -7.47 22.89 -5.28
C ASP A 100 -6.53 21.80 -5.81
N GLY A 101 -6.23 20.76 -5.03
CA GLY A 101 -5.31 19.68 -5.38
C GLY A 101 -3.84 20.12 -5.47
N SER A 102 -3.52 21.33 -4.99
CA SER A 102 -2.14 21.85 -4.98
C SER A 102 -1.30 21.11 -3.94
N THR A 103 -0.01 20.93 -4.21
CA THR A 103 0.91 20.32 -3.24
C THR A 103 1.01 21.20 -2.00
N LEU A 104 0.61 20.69 -0.84
CA LEU A 104 0.54 21.46 0.40
C LEU A 104 1.84 21.35 1.22
N THR A 105 2.51 20.20 1.16
CA THR A 105 3.77 19.98 1.89
C THR A 105 4.85 19.39 1.00
N LEU A 106 6.10 19.62 1.39
CA LEU A 106 7.29 19.13 0.69
C LEU A 106 7.90 17.90 1.37
N TRP A 107 7.20 17.32 2.35
CA TRP A 107 7.62 16.11 3.04
C TRP A 107 6.66 14.95 2.76
N ILE A 108 7.21 13.75 2.81
CA ILE A 108 6.51 12.46 2.87
C ILE A 108 6.88 11.81 4.20
N ASP A 109 5.96 11.08 4.82
CA ASP A 109 6.22 10.39 6.09
C ASP A 109 6.57 8.92 5.90
N SER A 110 7.17 8.30 6.92
CA SER A 110 7.61 6.91 6.89
C SER A 110 6.43 5.92 6.75
N LEU A 111 5.24 6.27 7.24
CA LEU A 111 4.05 5.42 7.23
C LEU A 111 3.50 5.24 5.80
N GLN A 112 3.68 6.25 4.94
CA GLN A 112 3.33 6.17 3.51
C GLN A 112 3.99 4.99 2.76
N ALA A 113 5.06 4.40 3.31
CA ALA A 113 5.67 3.20 2.75
C ALA A 113 4.70 2.00 2.68
N ALA A 114 3.65 1.96 3.52
CA ALA A 114 2.62 0.91 3.52
C ALA A 114 1.72 0.97 2.27
N PHE A 115 1.63 2.13 1.61
CA PHE A 115 0.75 2.32 0.46
C PHE A 115 1.14 1.41 -0.72
N ALA A 116 2.43 1.08 -0.88
CA ALA A 116 2.87 0.08 -1.86
C ALA A 116 2.24 -1.30 -1.58
N GLY A 117 2.09 -1.70 -0.32
CA GLY A 117 1.39 -2.91 0.09
C GLY A 117 -0.09 -2.88 -0.28
N VAL A 118 -0.78 -1.75 -0.09
CA VAL A 118 -2.16 -1.54 -0.55
C VAL A 118 -2.22 -1.72 -2.07
N GLN A 119 -1.29 -1.13 -2.82
CA GLN A 119 -1.21 -1.26 -4.28
C GLN A 119 -0.99 -2.70 -4.76
N VAL A 120 -0.21 -3.50 -4.01
CA VAL A 120 -0.10 -4.94 -4.27
C VAL A 120 -1.46 -5.63 -4.11
N LEU A 121 -2.20 -5.33 -3.04
CA LEU A 121 -3.51 -5.94 -2.78
C LEU A 121 -4.56 -5.59 -3.84
N THR A 122 -4.51 -4.40 -4.43
CA THR A 122 -5.37 -4.04 -5.58
C THR A 122 -4.87 -4.64 -6.91
N GLY A 123 -3.66 -5.18 -6.98
CA GLY A 123 -3.07 -5.72 -8.20
C GLY A 123 -2.35 -4.69 -9.08
N ASP A 124 -2.17 -3.46 -8.63
CA ASP A 124 -1.41 -2.42 -9.34
C ASP A 124 0.10 -2.57 -9.06
N ILE A 125 0.67 -3.70 -9.48
CA ILE A 125 2.04 -4.13 -9.15
C ILE A 125 3.09 -3.13 -9.67
N GLU A 126 2.89 -2.54 -10.85
CA GLU A 126 3.81 -1.54 -11.40
C GLU A 126 3.90 -0.29 -10.53
N GLU A 127 2.76 0.17 -10.01
CA GLU A 127 2.73 1.34 -9.16
C GLU A 127 3.32 1.04 -7.77
N ALA A 128 3.01 -0.15 -7.22
CA ALA A 128 3.60 -0.65 -5.98
C ALA A 128 5.13 -0.70 -6.04
N ILE A 129 5.69 -1.22 -7.14
CA ILE A 129 7.15 -1.23 -7.38
C ILE A 129 7.72 0.19 -7.32
N CYS A 130 7.02 1.17 -7.91
CA CYS A 130 7.49 2.53 -7.93
C CYS A 130 7.46 3.19 -6.55
N ALA A 131 6.33 3.12 -5.86
CA ALA A 131 6.20 3.66 -4.52
C ALA A 131 7.24 3.04 -3.58
N HIS A 132 7.42 1.71 -3.63
CA HIS A 132 8.41 0.99 -2.83
C HIS A 132 9.85 1.44 -3.11
N ALA A 133 10.21 1.61 -4.38
CA ALA A 133 11.57 1.98 -4.78
C ALA A 133 12.05 3.31 -4.18
N LEU A 134 11.15 4.29 -4.02
CA LEU A 134 11.45 5.56 -3.36
C LEU A 134 11.85 5.34 -1.89
N TYR A 135 11.01 4.66 -1.12
CA TYR A 135 11.25 4.42 0.30
C TYR A 135 12.46 3.51 0.54
N TYR A 136 12.65 2.49 -0.30
CA TYR A 136 13.86 1.68 -0.25
C TYR A 136 15.12 2.53 -0.50
N SER A 137 15.08 3.46 -1.44
CA SER A 137 16.24 4.33 -1.70
C SER A 137 16.47 5.32 -0.55
N ILE A 138 15.43 5.81 0.12
CA ILE A 138 15.59 6.60 1.36
C ILE A 138 16.24 5.73 2.46
N TRP A 139 15.79 4.47 2.62
CA TRP A 139 16.40 3.52 3.56
C TRP A 139 17.88 3.30 3.25
N ARG A 140 18.24 3.09 1.97
CA ARG A 140 19.63 2.94 1.53
C ARG A 140 20.52 4.10 1.95
N ARG A 141 19.98 5.31 1.96
CA ARG A 141 20.74 6.52 2.32
C ARG A 141 20.99 6.63 3.82
N PHE A 142 19.94 6.38 4.61
CA PHE A 142 20.00 6.67 6.04
C PHE A 142 20.17 5.43 6.92
N GLY A 143 19.99 4.22 6.38
CA GLY A 143 19.92 2.97 7.15
C GLY A 143 18.64 2.81 7.99
N ALA A 144 17.66 3.69 7.79
CA ALA A 144 16.35 3.74 8.43
C ALA A 144 15.50 4.79 7.69
N LEU A 145 14.17 4.74 7.81
CA LEU A 145 13.33 5.82 7.28
C LEU A 145 13.23 6.96 8.30
N PRO A 146 13.60 8.21 7.97
CA PRO A 146 13.21 9.34 8.80
C PRO A 146 11.68 9.44 8.84
N GLU A 147 11.11 9.76 10.00
CA GLU A 147 9.66 9.88 10.16
C GLU A 147 9.03 10.88 9.17
N ARG A 148 9.73 11.96 8.84
CA ARG A 148 9.38 12.84 7.71
C ARG A 148 10.60 13.17 6.88
N PHE A 149 10.52 12.83 5.59
CA PHE A 149 11.54 13.11 4.60
C PHE A 149 11.10 14.24 3.67
N ASN A 150 11.89 15.31 3.60
CA ASN A 150 11.69 16.38 2.64
C ASN A 150 12.29 16.01 1.28
N TRP A 151 11.45 15.82 0.27
CA TRP A 151 11.90 15.34 -1.04
C TRP A 151 12.54 16.44 -1.91
N GLN A 152 12.31 17.72 -1.60
CA GLN A 152 12.98 18.83 -2.29
C GLN A 152 14.35 19.16 -1.69
N ARG A 153 14.43 19.23 -0.36
CA ARG A 153 15.71 19.46 0.35
C ARG A 153 16.55 18.19 0.47
N VAL A 154 15.94 17.04 0.16
CA VAL A 154 16.55 15.71 0.21
C VAL A 154 17.16 15.44 1.60
N SER A 155 16.38 15.74 2.64
CA SER A 155 16.81 15.69 4.05
C SER A 155 15.64 15.37 4.99
N PRO A 156 15.89 14.77 6.17
CA PRO A 156 14.87 14.61 7.19
C PRO A 156 14.35 15.97 7.71
N ASP A 157 13.02 16.14 7.75
CA ASP A 157 12.37 17.20 8.53
C ASP A 157 12.02 16.70 9.93
N LEU A 158 11.71 15.41 10.09
CA LEU A 158 11.68 14.69 11.36
C LEU A 158 12.56 13.44 11.23
N ALA A 159 13.66 13.43 11.99
CA ALA A 159 14.74 12.47 11.78
C ALA A 159 14.62 11.17 12.61
N PHE A 160 13.64 11.04 13.50
CA PHE A 160 13.52 9.82 14.31
C PHE A 160 12.94 8.65 13.49
N TYR A 161 13.25 7.41 13.89
CA TYR A 161 12.73 6.18 13.31
C TYR A 161 12.35 5.21 14.45
N PRO A 162 11.05 5.03 14.74
CA PRO A 162 10.59 4.24 15.87
C PRO A 162 10.42 2.76 15.52
N LEU A 163 11.27 2.21 14.65
CA LEU A 163 11.23 0.80 14.22
C LEU A 163 10.00 0.40 13.37
N ARG A 164 9.47 1.40 12.64
CA ARG A 164 8.35 1.36 11.68
C ARG A 164 8.34 0.12 10.75
N PRO A 165 7.20 -0.59 10.62
CA PRO A 165 7.09 -1.82 9.82
C PRO A 165 6.75 -1.60 8.34
N GLU A 166 6.32 -0.42 7.93
CA GLU A 166 5.58 -0.19 6.69
C GLU A 166 6.39 -0.53 5.43
N LEU A 167 7.71 -0.26 5.44
CA LEU A 167 8.58 -0.65 4.34
C LEU A 167 8.74 -2.17 4.23
N ILE A 168 8.89 -2.88 5.35
CA ILE A 168 9.08 -4.33 5.32
C ILE A 168 7.76 -5.05 5.02
N GLU A 169 6.62 -4.53 5.43
CA GLU A 169 5.30 -5.03 5.00
C GLU A 169 5.17 -4.99 3.48
N SER A 170 5.39 -3.82 2.88
CA SER A 170 5.32 -3.64 1.42
C SER A 170 6.34 -4.52 0.69
N THR A 171 7.55 -4.67 1.24
CA THR A 171 8.58 -5.57 0.71
C THR A 171 8.11 -7.03 0.72
N TYR A 172 7.53 -7.48 1.84
CA TYR A 172 6.99 -8.82 1.98
C TYR A 172 5.84 -9.08 0.99
N LEU A 173 4.88 -8.15 0.87
CA LEU A 173 3.76 -8.28 -0.06
C LEU A 173 4.22 -8.32 -1.52
N LEU A 174 5.16 -7.45 -1.91
CA LEU A 174 5.77 -7.46 -3.24
C LEU A 174 6.51 -8.77 -3.52
N TYR A 175 7.23 -9.32 -2.54
CA TYR A 175 7.85 -10.64 -2.67
C TYR A 175 6.80 -11.74 -2.84
N GLN A 176 5.71 -11.72 -2.06
CA GLN A 176 4.65 -12.72 -2.20
C GLN A 176 3.99 -12.67 -3.58
N ALA A 177 3.75 -11.47 -4.12
CA ALA A 177 3.15 -11.30 -5.43
C ALA A 177 4.10 -11.70 -6.57
N THR A 178 5.35 -11.25 -6.54
CA THR A 178 6.27 -11.35 -7.70
C THR A 178 7.25 -12.51 -7.60
N LYS A 179 7.54 -13.00 -6.39
CA LYS A 179 8.64 -13.92 -6.06
C LYS A 179 10.01 -13.44 -6.51
N ASN A 180 10.17 -12.13 -6.72
CA ASN A 180 11.42 -11.54 -7.17
C ASN A 180 12.46 -11.51 -6.03
N PRO A 181 13.66 -12.08 -6.22
CA PRO A 181 14.70 -12.13 -5.19
C PRO A 181 15.23 -10.75 -4.79
N PHE A 182 14.99 -9.70 -5.57
CA PHE A 182 15.29 -8.32 -5.19
C PHE A 182 14.72 -7.96 -3.80
N TYR A 183 13.49 -8.39 -3.50
CA TYR A 183 12.86 -8.08 -2.22
C TYR A 183 13.48 -8.83 -1.04
N LEU A 184 14.10 -9.99 -1.27
CA LEU A 184 14.90 -10.68 -0.26
C LEU A 184 16.17 -9.88 0.07
N HIS A 185 16.81 -9.30 -0.95
CA HIS A 185 17.96 -8.41 -0.76
C HIS A 185 17.59 -7.15 0.03
N VAL A 186 16.45 -6.53 -0.30
CA VAL A 186 15.90 -5.40 0.48
C VAL A 186 15.71 -5.79 1.95
N GLY A 187 15.08 -6.95 2.21
CA GLY A 187 14.90 -7.45 3.58
C GLY A 187 16.21 -7.69 4.32
N GLN A 188 17.24 -8.18 3.62
CA GLN A 188 18.56 -8.42 4.20
C GLN A 188 19.18 -7.09 4.66
N GLU A 189 19.16 -6.07 3.81
CA GLU A 189 19.70 -4.74 4.15
C GLU A 189 18.93 -4.06 5.29
N ILE A 190 17.61 -4.29 5.39
CA ILE A 190 16.80 -3.87 6.53
C ILE A 190 17.29 -4.54 7.82
N ILE A 191 17.48 -5.87 7.82
CA ILE A 191 18.00 -6.62 8.98
C ILE A 191 19.39 -6.14 9.39
N GLU A 192 20.29 -5.96 8.42
CA GLU A 192 21.65 -5.49 8.67
C GLU A 192 21.63 -4.10 9.30
N SER A 193 20.79 -3.21 8.79
CA SER A 193 20.65 -1.84 9.29
C SER A 193 20.07 -1.80 10.71
N LEU A 194 19.02 -2.59 10.99
CA LEU A 194 18.44 -2.72 12.33
C LEU A 194 19.47 -3.30 13.33
N ASN A 195 20.17 -4.37 12.97
CA ASN A 195 21.20 -4.96 13.85
C ASN A 195 22.37 -4.01 14.10
N LYS A 196 22.74 -3.20 13.11
CA LYS A 196 23.87 -2.27 13.22
C LYS A 196 23.53 -1.01 14.00
N TYR A 197 22.33 -0.44 13.77
CA TYR A 197 22.00 0.89 14.27
C TYR A 197 21.03 0.87 15.44
N SER A 198 20.05 -0.04 15.51
CA SER A 198 19.03 -0.01 16.56
C SER A 198 19.17 -1.10 17.63
N LYS A 199 20.08 -2.06 17.48
CA LYS A 199 20.24 -3.14 18.47
C LYS A 199 20.75 -2.62 19.81
N ALA A 200 20.04 -2.96 20.88
CA ALA A 200 20.38 -2.64 22.26
C ALA A 200 20.67 -3.93 23.07
N LYS A 201 21.05 -3.77 24.34
CA LYS A 201 21.40 -4.91 25.23
C LYS A 201 20.25 -5.92 25.40
N CYS A 202 19.00 -5.44 25.47
CA CYS A 202 17.83 -6.26 25.76
C CYS A 202 16.76 -6.23 24.66
N GLY A 203 17.07 -5.71 23.47
CA GLY A 203 16.09 -5.58 22.39
C GLY A 203 16.59 -4.67 21.27
N TYR A 204 15.67 -3.88 20.72
CA TYR A 204 15.96 -2.84 19.74
C TYR A 204 15.44 -1.51 20.25
N ALA A 205 16.06 -0.42 19.84
CA ALA A 205 15.80 0.93 20.30
C ALA A 205 15.39 1.83 19.13
N THR A 206 14.44 2.73 19.37
CA THR A 206 14.12 3.83 18.46
C THR A 206 15.39 4.61 18.13
N ILE A 207 15.60 4.88 16.84
CA ILE A 207 16.66 5.77 16.40
C ILE A 207 16.14 7.20 16.56
N HIS A 208 16.73 7.99 17.46
CA HIS A 208 16.34 9.39 17.68
C HIS A 208 16.61 10.25 16.45
N ASN A 209 17.73 10.04 15.78
CA ASN A 209 18.10 10.76 14.58
C ASN A 209 18.82 9.83 13.58
N VAL A 210 18.19 9.61 12.42
CA VAL A 210 18.73 8.75 11.36
C VAL A 210 20.01 9.31 10.71
N GLN A 211 20.44 10.54 11.00
CA GLN A 211 21.70 11.06 10.49
C GLN A 211 22.88 10.63 11.37
N ASP A 212 22.78 10.87 12.69
CA ASP A 212 23.86 10.58 13.66
C ASP A 212 23.74 9.20 14.35
N LYS A 213 22.61 8.51 14.17
CA LYS A 213 22.30 7.18 14.74
C LYS A 213 22.22 7.15 16.27
N THR A 214 21.92 8.28 16.90
CA THR A 214 21.59 8.34 18.33
C THR A 214 20.31 7.54 18.63
N LEU A 215 20.22 6.99 19.84
CA LEU A 215 19.15 6.08 20.26
C LEU A 215 18.32 6.66 21.40
N GLU A 216 17.03 6.34 21.41
CA GLU A 216 16.14 6.50 22.56
C GLU A 216 15.92 5.16 23.24
N ASP A 217 15.84 5.13 24.57
CA ASP A 217 15.56 3.91 25.34
C ASP A 217 14.06 3.56 25.26
N ARG A 218 13.61 3.20 24.05
CA ARG A 218 12.22 2.91 23.73
C ARG A 218 12.14 1.90 22.60
N MET A 219 11.31 0.87 22.77
CA MET A 219 10.96 -0.11 21.75
C MET A 219 9.45 -0.15 21.62
N GLU A 220 8.93 0.16 20.44
CA GLU A 220 7.50 0.10 20.21
C GLU A 220 7.00 -1.34 20.11
N SER A 221 5.78 -1.60 20.56
CA SER A 221 5.18 -2.94 20.53
C SER A 221 5.04 -3.48 19.11
N PHE A 222 4.76 -2.60 18.14
CA PHE A 222 4.62 -2.96 16.73
C PHE A 222 5.90 -3.51 16.11
N PHE A 223 7.08 -3.22 16.68
CA PHE A 223 8.32 -3.85 16.20
C PHE A 223 8.26 -5.38 16.31
N LEU A 224 7.65 -5.89 17.38
CA LEU A 224 7.51 -7.33 17.60
C LEU A 224 6.33 -7.91 16.83
N SER A 225 5.18 -7.22 16.78
CA SER A 225 4.01 -7.72 16.05
C SER A 225 4.16 -7.60 14.54
N GLU A 226 4.93 -6.65 14.02
CA GLU A 226 4.92 -6.33 12.59
C GLU A 226 6.31 -6.45 11.97
N THR A 227 7.26 -5.59 12.34
CA THR A 227 8.58 -5.54 11.70
C THR A 227 9.27 -6.91 11.75
N CYS A 228 9.33 -7.53 12.93
CA CYS A 228 9.89 -8.87 13.10
C CYS A 228 9.09 -9.94 12.36
N LYS A 229 7.76 -9.83 12.32
CA LYS A 229 6.88 -10.80 11.66
C LYS A 229 7.08 -10.78 10.14
N TYR A 230 7.07 -9.61 9.51
CA TYR A 230 7.26 -9.50 8.07
C TYR A 230 8.67 -9.89 7.65
N LEU A 231 9.70 -9.57 8.46
CA LEU A 231 11.05 -10.07 8.26
C LEU A 231 11.10 -11.60 8.32
N TYR A 232 10.50 -12.20 9.34
CA TYR A 232 10.44 -13.66 9.50
C TYR A 232 9.75 -14.33 8.29
N LEU A 233 8.57 -13.84 7.92
CA LEU A 233 7.79 -14.39 6.81
C LEU A 233 8.46 -14.17 5.45
N LEU A 234 9.23 -13.10 5.27
CA LEU A 234 9.96 -12.85 4.02
C LEU A 234 11.01 -13.94 3.74
N PHE A 235 11.70 -14.41 4.78
CA PHE A 235 12.78 -15.41 4.64
C PHE A 235 12.32 -16.86 4.84
N ASP A 236 11.22 -17.09 5.55
CA ASP A 236 10.60 -18.42 5.69
C ASP A 236 9.68 -18.72 4.49
N VAL A 237 10.27 -18.88 3.30
CA VAL A 237 9.53 -19.03 2.03
C VAL A 237 8.51 -20.17 2.08
N ASP A 238 8.83 -21.25 2.80
CA ASP A 238 8.00 -22.44 2.94
C ASP A 238 6.95 -22.36 4.05
N ASN A 239 6.87 -21.23 4.77
CA ASN A 239 5.93 -21.02 5.86
C ASN A 239 4.48 -21.32 5.40
N PRO A 240 3.67 -22.02 6.22
CA PRO A 240 2.26 -22.27 5.89
C PRO A 240 1.47 -21.01 5.57
N LEU A 241 1.74 -19.88 6.23
CA LEU A 241 1.10 -18.60 5.92
C LEU A 241 1.44 -18.16 4.49
N ASN A 242 2.72 -18.18 4.10
CA ASN A 242 3.12 -17.83 2.73
C ASN A 242 2.42 -18.70 1.67
N LYS A 243 2.24 -19.99 1.95
CA LYS A 243 1.55 -20.93 1.05
C LYS A 243 0.03 -20.72 1.01
N MET A 244 -0.53 -20.08 2.03
CA MET A 244 -1.97 -19.80 2.17
C MET A 244 -2.30 -18.32 1.97
N ALA A 245 -1.45 -17.54 1.29
CA ALA A 245 -1.60 -16.09 1.13
C ALA A 245 -2.96 -15.66 0.54
N SER A 246 -3.64 -16.52 -0.22
CA SER A 246 -4.99 -16.29 -0.76
C SER A 246 -6.14 -16.58 0.23
N HIS A 247 -5.85 -16.96 1.48
CA HIS A 247 -6.83 -17.42 2.45
C HIS A 247 -6.88 -16.58 3.74
N TYR A 248 -6.09 -15.51 3.82
CA TYR A 248 -6.15 -14.56 4.92
C TYR A 248 -5.81 -13.15 4.44
N VAL A 249 -6.04 -12.18 5.32
CA VAL A 249 -5.55 -10.81 5.17
C VAL A 249 -4.89 -10.39 6.48
N PHE A 250 -3.85 -9.58 6.40
CA PHE A 250 -3.28 -8.91 7.58
C PHE A 250 -4.13 -7.69 7.93
N THR A 251 -4.31 -7.36 9.21
CA THR A 251 -4.72 -6.01 9.62
C THR A 251 -3.59 -5.01 9.42
N THR A 252 -3.86 -3.72 9.64
CA THR A 252 -2.85 -2.66 9.63
C THR A 252 -1.80 -2.81 10.75
N GLU A 253 -2.07 -3.66 11.75
CA GLU A 253 -1.17 -4.02 12.87
C GLU A 253 -0.57 -5.44 12.69
N GLY A 254 -0.60 -5.96 11.46
CA GLY A 254 -0.04 -7.26 11.09
C GLY A 254 -0.76 -8.48 11.67
N HIS A 255 -1.96 -8.36 12.23
CA HIS A 255 -2.71 -9.52 12.74
C HIS A 255 -3.40 -10.28 11.61
N ILE A 256 -3.44 -11.61 11.70
CA ILE A 256 -3.94 -12.47 10.62
C ILE A 256 -5.43 -12.72 10.79
N PHE A 257 -6.22 -12.40 9.77
CA PHE A 257 -7.65 -12.67 9.72
C PHE A 257 -7.97 -13.63 8.56
N PRO A 258 -8.57 -14.81 8.82
CA PRO A 258 -8.90 -15.76 7.78
C PRO A 258 -10.04 -15.22 6.89
N LEU A 259 -9.97 -15.48 5.59
CA LEU A 259 -11.06 -15.16 4.67
C LEU A 259 -12.22 -16.15 4.86
N LEU A 260 -13.43 -15.63 5.00
CA LEU A 260 -14.64 -16.45 5.13
C LEU A 260 -14.96 -17.09 3.76
N LYS A 261 -15.37 -18.37 3.73
CA LYS A 261 -15.70 -19.08 2.47
C LYS A 261 -16.74 -18.35 1.59
N GLN A 262 -17.57 -17.51 2.18
CA GLN A 262 -18.61 -16.74 1.49
C GLN A 262 -18.07 -15.50 0.76
N SER A 263 -16.91 -14.96 1.17
CA SER A 263 -16.22 -13.88 0.43
C SER A 263 -15.39 -14.44 -0.72
N GLN A 264 -14.85 -15.66 -0.59
CA GLN A 264 -14.15 -16.36 -1.67
C GLN A 264 -15.05 -16.57 -2.88
N LEU A 265 -16.31 -17.00 -2.71
CA LEU A 265 -17.25 -17.20 -3.83
C LEU A 265 -17.55 -15.91 -4.61
N LYS A 266 -17.55 -14.74 -3.95
CA LYS A 266 -17.89 -13.46 -4.57
C LYS A 266 -16.74 -12.83 -5.36
N LEU A 267 -15.47 -13.14 -5.02
CA LEU A 267 -14.32 -12.52 -5.68
C LEU A 267 -14.14 -12.97 -7.14
N TRP A 268 -14.64 -14.16 -7.49
CA TRP A 268 -14.42 -14.81 -8.79
C TRP A 268 -15.57 -14.67 -9.80
N ASP A 269 -16.70 -14.08 -9.40
CA ASP A 269 -17.89 -13.93 -10.26
C ASP A 269 -17.85 -12.66 -11.13
N PHE A 270 -16.77 -11.87 -11.09
CA PHE A 270 -16.68 -10.61 -11.84
C PHE A 270 -15.95 -10.76 -13.16
N GLY A 271 -16.67 -11.35 -14.11
CA GLY A 271 -16.37 -11.33 -15.52
C GLY A 271 -17.62 -11.52 -16.36
N GLU A 272 -18.66 -10.69 -16.19
CA GLU A 272 -19.66 -10.34 -17.23
C GLU A 272 -20.70 -9.31 -16.73
N ASP A 273 -20.96 -8.34 -17.61
CA ASP A 273 -22.15 -7.50 -17.79
C ASP A 273 -22.56 -6.41 -16.77
N ALA A 274 -22.04 -5.21 -17.04
CA ALA A 274 -22.71 -3.94 -16.76
C ALA A 274 -23.45 -3.43 -18.01
N THR A 275 -24.55 -4.08 -18.41
CA THR A 275 -25.63 -3.44 -19.18
C THR A 275 -26.95 -4.09 -18.83
N GLY A 276 -27.68 -3.47 -17.90
CA GLY A 276 -29.08 -3.78 -17.69
C GLY A 276 -29.89 -3.28 -18.88
N THR A 277 -30.25 -4.18 -19.79
CA THR A 277 -31.38 -3.98 -20.70
C THR A 277 -32.03 -5.34 -20.96
N GLU A 278 -33.23 -5.56 -20.42
CA GLU A 278 -34.08 -6.68 -20.84
C GLU A 278 -34.42 -6.52 -22.32
N VAL A 279 -33.89 -7.41 -23.16
CA VAL A 279 -34.41 -7.62 -24.52
C VAL A 279 -34.83 -9.08 -24.63
N LYS A 280 -36.14 -9.31 -24.57
CA LYS A 280 -36.75 -10.59 -24.95
C LYS A 280 -36.51 -10.83 -26.44
N ILE A 281 -35.67 -11.81 -26.78
CA ILE A 281 -35.60 -12.34 -28.14
C ILE A 281 -35.83 -13.86 -28.08
N SER A 282 -36.85 -14.27 -28.82
CA SER A 282 -37.33 -15.64 -29.00
C SER A 282 -36.26 -16.57 -29.58
N VAL A 283 -36.17 -17.76 -29.01
CA VAL A 283 -35.33 -18.86 -29.45
C VAL A 283 -35.77 -19.34 -30.84
N SER A 284 -34.88 -19.30 -31.82
CA SER A 284 -34.92 -20.18 -32.98
C SER A 284 -33.55 -20.85 -33.18
N ASP A 285 -33.61 -22.17 -33.26
CA ASP A 285 -32.50 -23.11 -33.41
C ASP A 285 -31.53 -22.73 -34.54
N THR A 286 -30.25 -22.57 -34.22
CA THR A 286 -29.17 -22.97 -35.14
C THR A 286 -27.93 -23.37 -34.37
N ARG A 287 -27.60 -24.67 -34.46
CA ARG A 287 -26.36 -25.27 -33.96
C ARG A 287 -25.14 -24.57 -34.56
N ARG A 288 -24.30 -23.95 -33.73
CA ARG A 288 -22.89 -23.71 -34.03
C ARG A 288 -22.05 -24.04 -32.79
N ASN A 289 -21.17 -25.03 -32.96
CA ASN A 289 -20.12 -25.38 -32.01
C ASN A 289 -19.23 -24.16 -31.75
N VAL A 290 -19.26 -23.63 -30.53
CA VAL A 290 -18.23 -22.69 -30.04
C VAL A 290 -17.70 -23.28 -28.74
N SER A 291 -16.40 -23.54 -28.74
CA SER A 291 -15.61 -24.09 -27.65
C SER A 291 -15.79 -23.28 -26.36
N ASN A 292 -16.24 -23.95 -25.29
CA ASN A 292 -16.22 -23.41 -23.93
C ASN A 292 -14.77 -23.09 -23.51
N LYS A 293 -14.41 -21.80 -23.53
CA LYS A 293 -13.32 -21.26 -22.72
C LYS A 293 -13.94 -20.33 -21.68
N THR A 294 -14.10 -20.84 -20.48
CA THR A 294 -14.35 -20.05 -19.27
C THR A 294 -13.15 -19.12 -19.07
N HIS A 295 -13.32 -17.82 -19.31
CA HIS A 295 -12.29 -16.81 -19.11
C HIS A 295 -12.17 -16.46 -17.62
N SER A 296 -11.22 -17.08 -16.93
CA SER A 296 -10.73 -16.63 -15.62
C SER A 296 -9.68 -15.54 -15.84
N ASN A 297 -10.08 -14.28 -15.98
CA ASN A 297 -9.12 -13.19 -16.23
C ASN A 297 -8.50 -12.68 -14.92
N CYS A 298 -7.69 -13.51 -14.26
CA CYS A 298 -6.58 -12.98 -13.47
C CYS A 298 -5.40 -12.83 -14.43
N GLU A 299 -4.98 -11.59 -14.69
CA GLU A 299 -3.77 -11.36 -15.47
C GLU A 299 -2.56 -11.91 -14.69
N ARG A 300 -1.88 -12.88 -15.29
CA ARG A 300 -0.65 -13.43 -14.72
C ARG A 300 0.41 -12.32 -14.66
N ILE A 301 1.05 -12.14 -13.52
CA ILE A 301 2.19 -11.22 -13.38
C ILE A 301 3.24 -11.59 -14.44
N PRO A 302 3.71 -10.64 -15.26
CA PRO A 302 4.68 -10.92 -16.31
C PRO A 302 5.96 -11.54 -15.74
N ASP A 303 6.50 -12.57 -16.41
CA ASP A 303 7.69 -13.28 -15.94
C ASP A 303 8.90 -12.32 -15.75
N GLU A 304 8.97 -11.22 -16.50
CA GLU A 304 9.95 -10.15 -16.30
C GLU A 304 9.99 -9.62 -14.88
N ARG A 305 8.84 -9.54 -14.20
CA ARG A 305 8.74 -9.05 -12.82
C ARG A 305 9.21 -10.06 -11.79
N GLN A 306 9.37 -11.32 -12.18
CA GLN A 306 9.94 -12.37 -11.33
C GLN A 306 11.46 -12.44 -11.45
N TYR A 307 12.01 -12.30 -12.66
CA TYR A 307 13.43 -12.59 -12.93
C TYR A 307 14.31 -11.36 -13.19
N LEU A 308 13.74 -10.22 -13.61
CA LEU A 308 14.49 -8.99 -13.86
C LEU A 308 14.40 -8.04 -12.66
N LEU A 309 15.24 -7.00 -12.65
CA LEU A 309 15.11 -5.95 -11.64
C LEU A 309 13.71 -5.32 -11.70
N PRO A 310 13.02 -5.14 -10.56
CA PRO A 310 11.69 -4.52 -10.54
C PRO A 310 11.64 -3.15 -11.23
N LEU A 311 12.72 -2.39 -11.10
CA LEU A 311 12.90 -1.11 -11.77
C LEU A 311 14.12 -1.17 -12.71
N LYS A 312 13.96 -0.68 -13.96
CA LYS A 312 15.05 -0.67 -14.95
C LYS A 312 16.24 0.15 -14.41
N PRO A 313 17.51 -0.24 -14.69
CA PRO A 313 18.70 0.38 -14.11
C PRO A 313 18.74 1.91 -14.22
N LYS A 314 18.33 2.48 -15.36
CA LYS A 314 18.29 3.93 -15.57
C LYS A 314 17.37 4.66 -14.58
N TYR A 315 16.27 4.05 -14.17
CA TYR A 315 15.32 4.66 -13.23
C TYR A 315 15.77 4.43 -11.77
N MET A 316 16.42 3.31 -11.46
CA MET A 316 17.08 3.12 -10.14
C MET A 316 18.19 4.16 -9.94
N LEU A 317 19.00 4.38 -10.98
CA LEU A 317 20.05 5.40 -10.97
C LEU A 317 19.46 6.80 -10.79
N GLN A 318 18.35 7.10 -11.46
CA GLN A 318 17.66 8.39 -11.31
C GLN A 318 17.25 8.66 -9.84
N ILE A 319 16.65 7.68 -9.17
CA ILE A 319 16.25 7.83 -7.76
C ILE A 319 17.49 8.00 -6.88
N SER A 320 18.53 7.18 -7.13
CA SER A 320 19.78 7.22 -6.39
C SER A 320 20.44 8.60 -6.49
N GLN A 321 20.55 9.14 -7.71
CA GLN A 321 21.08 10.49 -7.98
C GLN A 321 20.25 11.58 -7.31
N ALA A 322 18.91 11.51 -7.42
CA ALA A 322 18.02 12.48 -6.77
C ALA A 322 18.16 12.46 -5.24
N LEU A 323 18.46 11.29 -4.67
CA LEU A 323 18.68 11.12 -3.24
C LEU A 323 20.15 11.27 -2.82
N GLY A 324 21.08 11.62 -3.71
CA GLY A 324 22.50 11.72 -3.35
C GLY A 324 23.13 10.40 -2.87
N LEU A 325 22.56 9.27 -3.29
CA LEU A 325 23.20 7.97 -3.25
C LEU A 325 24.13 7.90 -4.47
N GLU A 326 25.42 8.20 -4.27
CA GLU A 326 26.37 8.16 -5.39
C GLU A 326 26.53 6.75 -5.96
N SER A 327 26.79 6.76 -7.27
CA SER A 327 26.87 5.66 -8.25
C SER A 327 27.98 4.65 -8.02
#